data_AF-A0A124PD23-F1
#
_entry.id   AF-A0A124PD23-F1
#
_cell.length_a   1.000
_cell.length_b   1.000
_cell.length_c   1.000
_cell.angle_alpha   90.00
_cell.angle_beta   90.00
_cell.angle_gamma   90.00
#
_symmetry.space_group_name_H-M   'P 1'
#
loop_
_entity.id
_entity.type
_entity.pdbx_description
1 polymer ?
#
loop_
_entity_poly.entity_id
_entity_poly.type
_entity_poly.pdbx_seq_one_letter_code
_entity_poly.pdbx_strand_id
1 'polypeptide(L)'
;MSKFLNSLFGRVVAALLIGVALGALFPHFAQSLRPFGDGFLKLIKMVIGPIVFCVVVHGIANAGDLRKVGRVGLKAVVYFEVMTTLALVIGLVLAFVTKPGVGMNIDLHSLDSASLADYAKNAQSLKDTAGYLLKIIPDTAFDAFAKGDILQILVFSVLFGSALALLGDKAKHVNVLIDEFAHVCFRVMSFIIKLAPLGVLGAIAFTTGKYGVASLKQLGLLVIVFYASCAAFVAIVLGAVMRLAGFSVFKLIRYLREELLIVLGTASSDAVLPQVMRKLEWLGVKDSTVGLVIPTGYSFNLDGFSIYLTLAVLFIAQATNTPLSTHDLIVVLLVSLLTSKGAHGIPGSAIVILAATLSAIPALPVLGLVLILPVDWFVGIARALTNLLGNCVATIIVAVWEHDIDKARATRVLNDELRYVPSGDEQPDGPIAQGNAPAL
;
A
#
# COMPACT_ATOMS: atom_id res chain seq x y z
N MET A 1 -29.04 10.35 -1.79
CA MET A 1 -28.07 11.10 -2.63
C MET A 1 -27.14 12.03 -1.85
N SER A 2 -27.64 12.90 -0.95
CA SER A 2 -26.80 13.88 -0.21
C SER A 2 -25.67 13.28 0.65
N LYS A 3 -25.87 12.13 1.33
CA LYS A 3 -24.81 11.48 2.13
C LYS A 3 -23.67 10.88 1.29
N PHE A 4 -23.94 10.42 0.07
CA PHE A 4 -22.91 9.82 -0.81
C PHE A 4 -21.98 10.90 -1.38
N LEU A 5 -22.53 12.01 -1.87
CA LEU A 5 -21.76 13.16 -2.38
C LEU A 5 -20.95 13.88 -1.28
N ASN A 6 -21.35 13.73 -0.01
CA ASN A 6 -20.59 14.24 1.12
C ASN A 6 -19.39 13.36 1.52
N SER A 7 -19.37 12.09 1.12
CA SER A 7 -18.22 11.21 1.33
C SER A 7 -17.08 11.54 0.36
N LEU A 8 -15.83 11.32 0.79
CA LEU A 8 -14.66 11.55 -0.07
C LEU A 8 -14.73 10.71 -1.36
N PHE A 9 -15.19 9.46 -1.24
CA PHE A 9 -15.42 8.58 -2.39
C PHE A 9 -16.42 9.18 -3.39
N GLY A 10 -17.58 9.63 -2.91
CA GLY A 10 -18.58 10.24 -3.79
C GLY A 10 -18.08 11.52 -4.46
N ARG A 11 -17.23 12.31 -3.78
CA ARG A 11 -16.57 13.49 -4.37
C ARG A 11 -15.57 13.11 -5.47
N VAL A 12 -14.78 12.06 -5.25
CA VAL A 12 -13.82 11.55 -6.25
C VAL A 12 -14.55 10.98 -7.47
N VAL A 13 -15.63 10.22 -7.27
CA VAL A 13 -16.45 9.68 -8.37
C VAL A 13 -17.14 10.81 -9.14
N ALA A 14 -17.70 11.80 -8.45
CA ALA A 14 -18.30 12.96 -9.10
C ALA A 14 -17.25 13.74 -9.92
N ALA A 15 -16.06 13.98 -9.34
CA ALA A 15 -14.94 14.63 -10.02
C ALA A 15 -14.47 13.85 -11.26
N LEU A 16 -14.39 12.52 -11.17
CA LEU A 16 -14.10 11.64 -12.30
C LEU A 16 -15.13 11.82 -13.42
N LEU A 17 -16.43 11.69 -13.10
CA LEU A 17 -17.51 11.81 -14.09
C LEU A 17 -17.54 13.19 -14.75
N ILE A 18 -17.39 14.26 -13.95
CA ILE A 18 -17.32 15.63 -14.47
C ILE A 18 -16.08 15.79 -15.35
N GLY A 19 -14.92 15.27 -14.92
CA GLY A 19 -13.69 15.34 -15.70
C GLY A 19 -13.82 14.63 -17.05
N VAL A 20 -14.45 13.45 -17.08
CA VAL A 20 -14.71 12.71 -18.33
C VAL A 20 -15.64 13.50 -19.23
N ALA A 21 -16.74 14.04 -18.68
CA ALA A 21 -17.69 14.84 -19.44
C ALA A 21 -17.03 16.09 -20.05
N LEU A 22 -16.21 16.82 -19.27
CA LEU A 22 -15.46 17.98 -19.74
C LEU A 22 -14.44 17.59 -20.80
N GLY A 23 -13.70 16.50 -20.60
CA GLY A 23 -12.72 16.02 -21.57
C GLY A 23 -13.34 15.57 -22.90
N ALA A 24 -14.52 14.96 -22.86
CA ALA A 24 -15.23 14.50 -24.06
C ALA A 24 -15.96 15.63 -24.80
N LEU A 25 -16.61 16.54 -24.07
CA LEU A 25 -17.46 17.58 -24.66
C LEU A 25 -16.69 18.88 -24.97
N PHE A 26 -15.68 19.21 -24.16
CA PHE A 26 -14.90 20.45 -24.27
C PHE A 26 -13.38 20.21 -24.16
N PRO A 27 -12.74 19.52 -25.13
CA PRO A 27 -11.34 19.08 -25.02
C PRO A 27 -10.35 20.21 -24.74
N HIS A 28 -10.50 21.38 -25.38
CA HIS A 28 -9.60 22.51 -25.19
C HIS A 28 -9.70 23.11 -23.78
N PHE A 29 -10.92 23.21 -23.23
CA PHE A 29 -11.12 23.65 -21.85
C PHE A 29 -10.60 22.60 -20.86
N ALA A 30 -10.82 21.32 -21.14
CA ALA A 30 -10.37 20.23 -20.29
C ALA A 30 -8.84 20.17 -20.16
N GLN A 31 -8.10 20.48 -21.23
CA GLN A 31 -6.65 20.60 -21.19
C GLN A 31 -6.16 21.75 -20.29
N SER A 32 -6.94 22.83 -20.18
CA SER A 32 -6.62 23.97 -19.30
C SER A 32 -6.75 23.65 -17.80
N LEU A 33 -7.42 22.55 -17.44
CA LEU A 33 -7.55 22.09 -16.05
C LEU A 33 -6.33 21.31 -15.55
N ARG A 34 -5.32 21.11 -16.40
CA ARG A 34 -4.06 20.45 -16.05
C ARG A 34 -3.40 20.95 -14.74
N PRO A 35 -3.37 22.27 -14.43
CA PRO A 35 -2.74 22.77 -13.21
C PRO A 35 -3.32 22.19 -11.91
N PHE A 36 -4.59 21.75 -11.91
CA PHE A 36 -5.17 21.08 -10.75
C PHE A 36 -4.55 19.70 -10.49
N GLY A 37 -4.28 18.94 -11.55
CA GLY A 37 -3.59 17.65 -11.47
C GLY A 37 -2.11 17.83 -11.10
N ASP A 38 -1.41 18.73 -11.78
CA ASP A 38 0.03 19.00 -11.55
C ASP A 38 0.26 19.58 -10.15
N GLY A 39 -0.61 20.49 -9.69
CA GLY A 39 -0.55 21.05 -8.35
C GLY A 39 -0.76 19.99 -7.27
N PHE A 40 -1.72 19.08 -7.47
CA PHE A 40 -1.93 17.96 -6.55
C PHE A 40 -0.70 17.03 -6.51
N LEU A 41 -0.11 16.71 -7.67
CA LEU A 41 1.12 15.93 -7.72
C LEU A 41 2.28 16.63 -7.03
N LYS A 42 2.42 17.95 -7.18
CA LYS A 42 3.46 18.74 -6.51
C LYS A 42 3.32 18.71 -4.99
N LEU A 43 2.10 18.78 -4.47
CA LEU A 43 1.83 18.61 -3.03
C LEU A 43 2.25 17.23 -2.54
N ILE A 44 2.00 16.18 -3.32
CA ILE A 44 2.46 14.83 -3.02
C ILE A 44 4.00 14.76 -3.05
N LYS A 45 4.65 15.28 -4.09
CA LYS A 45 6.12 15.32 -4.23
C LYS A 45 6.81 15.98 -3.04
N MET A 46 6.21 17.01 -2.46
CA MET A 46 6.73 17.72 -1.30
C MET A 46 6.88 16.82 -0.06
N VAL A 47 5.97 15.88 0.18
CA VAL A 47 5.98 15.05 1.39
C VAL A 47 6.66 13.69 1.21
N ILE A 48 6.92 13.27 -0.03
CA ILE A 48 7.46 11.93 -0.33
C ILE A 48 8.82 11.69 0.33
N GLY A 49 9.78 12.60 0.19
CA GLY A 49 11.14 12.40 0.72
C GLY A 49 11.17 12.09 2.22
N PRO A 50 10.58 12.95 3.07
CA PRO A 50 10.45 12.70 4.51
C PRO A 50 9.70 11.41 4.83
N ILE A 51 8.58 11.13 4.13
CA ILE A 51 7.80 9.90 4.37
C ILE A 51 8.63 8.66 4.08
N VAL A 52 9.30 8.60 2.93
CA VAL A 52 10.14 7.46 2.54
C VAL A 52 11.24 7.23 3.57
N PHE A 53 11.90 8.30 4.03
CA PHE A 53 12.91 8.19 5.08
C PHE A 53 12.34 7.56 6.35
N CYS A 54 11.25 8.10 6.88
CA CYS A 54 10.68 7.59 8.12
C CYS A 54 10.19 6.15 7.97
N VAL A 55 9.49 5.84 6.88
CA VAL A 55 8.94 4.52 6.57
C VAL A 55 10.04 3.47 6.51
N VAL A 56 11.14 3.74 5.78
CA VAL A 56 12.23 2.77 5.60
C VAL A 56 13.04 2.61 6.89
N VAL A 57 13.35 3.72 7.57
CA VAL A 57 14.07 3.67 8.86
C VAL A 57 13.26 2.89 9.89
N HIS A 58 11.98 3.23 10.05
CA HIS A 58 11.08 2.55 10.98
C HIS A 58 10.88 1.08 10.60
N GLY A 59 10.75 0.77 9.31
CA GLY A 59 10.69 -0.60 8.81
C GLY A 59 11.92 -1.43 9.18
N ILE A 60 13.12 -0.88 9.06
CA ILE A 60 14.34 -1.62 9.43
C ILE A 60 14.50 -1.75 10.95
N ALA A 61 14.25 -0.67 11.69
CA ALA A 61 14.36 -0.66 13.14
C ALA A 61 13.40 -1.69 13.79
N ASN A 62 12.12 -1.70 13.37
CA ASN A 62 11.13 -2.64 13.88
C ASN A 62 11.39 -4.08 13.47
N ALA A 63 11.92 -4.32 12.25
CA ALA A 63 12.33 -5.67 11.85
C ALA A 63 13.43 -6.22 12.77
N GLY A 64 14.34 -5.35 13.24
CA GLY A 64 15.34 -5.68 14.26
C GLY A 64 14.71 -6.08 15.59
N ASP A 65 13.70 -5.34 16.05
CA ASP A 65 12.98 -5.67 17.30
C ASP A 65 12.18 -6.96 17.17
N LEU A 66 11.57 -7.25 16.01
CA LEU A 66 10.88 -8.52 15.78
C LEU A 66 11.79 -9.74 15.93
N ARG A 67 13.07 -9.61 15.53
CA ARG A 67 14.06 -10.68 15.74
C ARG A 67 14.36 -10.90 17.22
N LYS A 68 14.20 -9.87 18.08
CA LYS A 68 14.35 -9.99 19.54
C LYS A 68 13.16 -10.71 20.18
N VAL A 69 11.98 -10.69 19.56
CA VAL A 69 10.76 -11.40 20.03
C VAL A 69 10.84 -12.92 19.80
N GLY A 70 11.99 -13.43 19.37
CA GLY A 70 12.28 -14.87 19.32
C GLY A 70 11.73 -15.55 18.06
N ARG A 71 11.29 -16.80 18.21
CA ARG A 71 10.96 -17.69 17.08
C ARG A 71 9.74 -17.23 16.27
N VAL A 72 8.70 -16.74 16.96
CA VAL A 72 7.44 -16.29 16.34
C VAL A 72 7.67 -15.11 15.41
N GLY A 73 8.39 -14.08 15.90
CA GLY A 73 8.70 -12.88 15.13
C GLY A 73 9.55 -13.17 13.89
N LEU A 74 10.57 -14.03 14.02
CA LEU A 74 11.41 -14.41 12.88
C LEU A 74 10.61 -15.16 11.80
N LYS A 75 9.75 -16.11 12.20
CA LYS A 75 8.87 -16.82 11.25
C LYS A 75 7.89 -15.87 10.55
N ALA A 76 7.35 -14.89 11.27
CA ALA A 76 6.47 -13.87 10.69
C ALA A 76 7.21 -13.02 9.65
N VAL A 77 8.42 -12.52 9.95
CA VAL A 77 9.21 -11.73 8.99
C VAL A 77 9.53 -12.54 7.73
N VAL A 78 9.95 -13.79 7.87
CA VAL A 78 10.22 -14.68 6.73
C VAL A 78 8.95 -14.91 5.92
N TYR A 79 7.82 -15.15 6.57
CA TYR A 79 6.53 -15.29 5.91
C TYR A 79 6.18 -14.03 5.11
N PHE A 80 6.24 -12.85 5.74
CA PHE A 80 5.93 -11.58 5.10
C PHE A 80 6.79 -11.34 3.86
N GLU A 81 8.08 -11.63 3.96
CA GLU A 81 9.01 -11.43 2.86
C GLU A 81 8.71 -12.32 1.65
N VAL A 82 8.42 -13.60 1.90
CA VAL A 82 8.04 -14.54 0.85
C VAL A 82 6.73 -14.12 0.19
N MET A 83 5.72 -13.76 1.00
CA MET A 83 4.41 -13.35 0.48
C MET A 83 4.48 -12.08 -0.34
N THR A 84 5.18 -11.04 0.15
CA THR A 84 5.36 -9.79 -0.60
C THR A 84 6.13 -10.02 -1.90
N THR A 85 7.13 -10.91 -1.90
CA THR A 85 7.89 -11.24 -3.12
C THR A 85 6.99 -11.93 -4.15
N LEU A 86 6.19 -12.92 -3.73
CA LEU A 86 5.21 -13.57 -4.60
C LEU A 86 4.18 -12.58 -5.14
N ALA A 87 3.72 -11.65 -4.31
CA ALA A 87 2.80 -10.59 -4.67
C ALA A 87 3.38 -9.66 -5.76
N LEU A 88 4.64 -9.22 -5.60
CA LEU A 88 5.37 -8.43 -6.61
C LEU A 88 5.49 -9.19 -7.94
N VAL A 89 5.87 -10.48 -7.89
CA VAL A 89 6.04 -11.30 -9.09
C VAL A 89 4.71 -11.50 -9.81
N ILE A 90 3.61 -11.73 -9.09
CA ILE A 90 2.28 -11.87 -9.69
C ILE A 90 1.86 -10.57 -10.39
N GLY A 91 2.06 -9.42 -9.74
CA GLY A 91 1.78 -8.12 -10.35
C GLY A 91 2.59 -7.88 -11.62
N LEU A 92 3.89 -8.23 -11.59
CA LEU A 92 4.78 -8.15 -12.74
C LEU A 92 4.33 -9.06 -13.90
N VAL A 93 4.05 -10.34 -13.63
CA VAL A 93 3.63 -11.32 -14.65
C VAL A 93 2.31 -10.90 -15.29
N LEU A 94 1.32 -10.51 -14.48
CA LEU A 94 0.01 -10.12 -15.01
C LEU A 94 0.10 -8.82 -15.82
N ALA A 95 0.92 -7.84 -15.39
CA ALA A 95 1.16 -6.63 -16.18
C ALA A 95 1.87 -6.91 -17.50
N PHE A 96 2.80 -7.88 -17.52
CA PHE A 96 3.51 -8.28 -18.74
C PHE A 96 2.61 -9.03 -19.74
N VAL A 97 1.71 -9.88 -19.23
CA VAL A 97 0.79 -10.67 -20.06
C VAL A 97 -0.37 -9.82 -20.58
N THR A 98 -1.03 -9.06 -19.69
CA THR A 98 -2.24 -8.31 -20.04
C THR A 98 -1.95 -6.98 -20.72
N LYS A 99 -0.73 -6.44 -20.53
CA LYS A 99 -0.23 -5.20 -21.13
C LYS A 99 -1.22 -4.03 -21.06
N PRO A 100 -1.71 -3.68 -19.85
CA PRO A 100 -2.84 -2.77 -19.70
C PRO A 100 -2.55 -1.34 -20.18
N GLY A 101 -1.28 -0.92 -20.24
CA GLY A 101 -0.89 0.42 -20.68
C GLY A 101 -0.71 0.57 -22.19
N VAL A 102 -0.69 -0.54 -22.95
CA VAL A 102 -0.47 -0.49 -24.40
C VAL A 102 -1.63 0.21 -25.11
N GLY A 103 -1.27 1.12 -26.02
CA GLY A 103 -2.23 1.86 -26.84
C GLY A 103 -2.64 3.24 -26.31
N MET A 104 -2.13 3.67 -25.15
CA MET A 104 -2.25 5.08 -24.75
C MET A 104 -1.23 5.98 -25.48
N ASN A 105 -0.06 5.43 -25.82
CA ASN A 105 1.00 6.10 -26.59
C ASN A 105 1.26 7.55 -26.16
N ILE A 106 1.43 7.75 -24.86
CA ILE A 106 1.53 9.09 -24.29
C ILE A 106 2.91 9.64 -24.59
N ASP A 107 2.96 10.68 -25.42
CA ASP A 107 4.19 11.39 -25.71
C ASP A 107 4.62 12.27 -24.53
N LEU A 108 5.70 11.85 -23.87
CA LEU A 108 6.35 12.53 -22.76
C LEU A 108 6.94 13.89 -23.16
N HIS A 109 7.34 14.07 -24.43
CA HIS A 109 7.89 15.33 -24.92
C HIS A 109 6.87 16.47 -24.91
N SER A 110 5.57 16.12 -24.95
CA SER A 110 4.47 17.08 -24.90
C SER A 110 4.04 17.46 -23.47
N LEU A 111 4.70 16.93 -22.45
CA LEU A 111 4.26 17.02 -21.05
C LEU A 111 5.11 17.97 -20.20
N ASP A 112 6.45 18.02 -20.26
CA ASP A 112 7.23 19.11 -19.63
C ASP A 112 8.70 19.13 -20.09
N SER A 113 9.19 20.26 -20.61
CA SER A 113 10.57 20.42 -21.10
C SER A 113 11.64 20.36 -20.01
N ALA A 114 11.28 20.57 -18.74
CA ALA A 114 12.20 20.47 -17.61
C ALA A 114 12.59 19.01 -17.27
N SER A 115 11.67 18.06 -17.48
CA SER A 115 11.91 16.63 -17.23
C SER A 115 12.87 15.96 -18.22
N LEU A 116 13.09 16.59 -19.38
CA LEU A 116 13.99 16.12 -20.44
C LEU A 116 15.48 16.29 -20.07
N ALA A 117 15.84 17.33 -19.32
CA ALA A 117 17.22 17.58 -18.93
C ALA A 117 17.72 16.52 -17.92
N ASP A 118 16.85 16.07 -17.01
CA ASP A 118 17.14 15.02 -16.04
C ASP A 118 17.15 13.64 -16.70
N TYR A 119 16.23 13.38 -17.64
CA TYR A 119 16.20 12.11 -18.40
C TYR A 119 17.44 11.94 -19.29
N ALA A 120 17.84 12.99 -20.03
CA ALA A 120 19.02 12.93 -20.89
C ALA A 120 20.32 12.80 -20.09
N LYS A 121 20.44 13.48 -18.93
CA LYS A 121 21.60 13.34 -18.04
C LYS A 121 21.68 11.96 -17.38
N ASN A 122 20.55 11.36 -17.04
CA ASN A 122 20.51 10.05 -16.39
C ASN A 122 20.70 8.89 -17.37
N ALA A 123 20.18 9.00 -18.59
CA ALA A 123 20.41 8.01 -19.65
C ALA A 123 21.89 7.93 -20.07
N GLN A 124 22.62 9.04 -20.00
CA GLN A 124 24.05 9.07 -20.31
C GLN A 124 24.91 8.45 -19.20
N SER A 125 24.44 8.43 -17.95
CA SER A 125 25.10 7.74 -16.83
C SER A 125 24.84 6.22 -16.76
N LEU A 126 23.97 5.66 -17.59
CA LEU A 126 23.72 4.21 -17.65
C LEU A 126 24.82 3.42 -18.37
N LYS A 127 25.81 4.09 -18.98
CA LYS A 127 26.95 3.41 -19.63
C LYS A 127 28.06 3.00 -18.65
N ASP A 128 28.02 3.45 -17.40
CA ASP A 128 28.99 3.12 -16.37
C ASP A 128 28.28 2.67 -15.08
N THR A 129 28.19 1.36 -14.88
CA THR A 129 27.57 0.74 -13.70
C THR A 129 28.25 1.19 -12.40
N ALA A 130 29.56 1.45 -12.44
CA ALA A 130 30.31 1.95 -11.29
C ALA A 130 29.95 3.42 -11.00
N GLY A 131 29.88 4.25 -12.04
CA GLY A 131 29.39 5.63 -11.94
C GLY A 131 27.95 5.73 -11.41
N TYR A 132 27.07 4.81 -11.79
CA TYR A 132 25.71 4.73 -11.26
C TYR A 132 25.69 4.35 -9.77
N LEU A 133 26.45 3.33 -9.36
CA LEU A 133 26.58 2.92 -7.95
C LEU A 133 27.14 4.05 -7.07
N LEU A 134 28.10 4.82 -7.59
CA LEU A 134 28.63 5.99 -6.88
C LEU A 134 27.59 7.13 -6.79
N LYS A 135 26.76 7.32 -7.82
CA LYS A 135 25.67 8.32 -7.83
C LYS A 135 24.57 8.03 -6.79
N ILE A 136 24.41 6.77 -6.39
CA ILE A 136 23.46 6.35 -5.35
C ILE A 136 23.88 6.89 -3.97
N ILE A 137 25.17 7.12 -3.75
CA ILE A 137 25.68 7.70 -2.52
C ILE A 137 25.56 9.23 -2.64
N PRO A 138 24.76 9.89 -1.80
CA PRO A 138 24.65 11.34 -1.86
C PRO A 138 25.93 12.01 -1.37
N ASP A 139 26.27 13.18 -1.96
CA ASP A 139 27.37 14.03 -1.47
C ASP A 139 27.12 14.43 0.00
N THR A 140 25.87 14.76 0.33
CA THR A 140 25.41 14.93 1.72
C THR A 140 23.98 14.42 1.88
N ALA A 141 23.63 13.91 3.08
CA ALA A 141 22.27 13.43 3.34
C ALA A 141 21.21 14.52 3.05
N PHE A 142 21.46 15.77 3.44
CA PHE A 142 20.54 16.88 3.23
C PHE A 142 20.38 17.27 1.76
N ASP A 143 21.42 17.13 0.94
CA ASP A 143 21.35 17.39 -0.49
C ASP A 143 20.40 16.41 -1.20
N ALA A 144 20.38 15.14 -0.78
CA ALA A 144 19.41 14.15 -1.29
C ALA A 144 17.96 14.57 -1.03
N PHE A 145 17.66 15.07 0.17
CA PHE A 145 16.33 15.61 0.51
C PHE A 145 16.00 16.89 -0.25
N ALA A 146 16.97 17.79 -0.41
CA ALA A 146 16.78 19.07 -1.10
C ALA A 146 16.53 18.90 -2.61
N LYS A 147 17.27 18.00 -3.25
CA LYS A 147 17.11 17.65 -4.68
C LYS A 147 15.94 16.70 -4.92
N GLY A 148 15.48 16.02 -3.87
CA GLY A 148 14.41 15.02 -3.96
C GLY A 148 14.86 13.73 -4.65
N ASP A 149 16.14 13.36 -4.52
CA ASP A 149 16.66 12.10 -5.03
C ASP A 149 16.27 10.96 -4.08
N ILE A 150 15.24 10.22 -4.47
CA ILE A 150 14.63 9.21 -3.62
C ILE A 150 15.53 8.00 -3.45
N LEU A 151 16.34 7.66 -4.45
CA LEU A 151 17.26 6.53 -4.36
C LEU A 151 18.37 6.82 -3.35
N GLN A 152 18.89 8.05 -3.35
CA GLN A 152 19.85 8.51 -2.34
C GLN A 152 19.24 8.56 -0.93
N ILE A 153 18.01 9.08 -0.80
CA ILE A 153 17.26 9.07 0.47
C ILE A 153 17.10 7.63 0.96
N LEU A 154 16.77 6.68 0.08
CA LEU A 154 16.57 5.28 0.41
C LEU A 154 17.85 4.65 0.99
N VAL A 155 19.00 4.86 0.35
CA VAL A 155 20.28 4.33 0.84
C VAL A 155 20.66 4.93 2.19
N PHE A 156 20.52 6.24 2.36
CA PHE A 156 20.73 6.87 3.65
C PHE A 156 19.81 6.30 4.73
N SER A 157 18.52 6.10 4.41
CA SER A 157 17.52 5.53 5.31
C SER A 157 17.86 4.10 5.72
N VAL A 158 18.38 3.29 4.80
CA VAL A 158 18.80 1.91 5.09
C VAL A 158 19.97 1.89 6.08
N LEU A 159 21.00 2.71 5.84
CA LEU A 159 22.15 2.82 6.73
C LEU A 159 21.73 3.34 8.11
N PHE A 160 20.90 4.38 8.13
CA PHE A 160 20.41 5.00 9.36
C PHE A 160 19.54 4.02 10.18
N GLY A 161 18.57 3.37 9.55
CA GLY A 161 17.72 2.36 10.21
C GLY A 161 18.51 1.14 10.70
N SER A 162 19.51 0.70 9.93
CA SER A 162 20.41 -0.39 10.35
C SER A 162 21.24 0.00 11.57
N ALA A 163 21.75 1.24 11.60
CA ALA A 163 22.48 1.75 12.76
C ALA A 163 21.57 1.81 14.01
N LEU A 164 20.34 2.31 13.89
CA LEU A 164 19.38 2.32 15.00
C LEU A 164 19.10 0.90 15.53
N ALA A 165 18.88 -0.06 14.63
CA ALA A 165 18.65 -1.46 14.99
C ALA A 165 19.85 -2.05 15.76
N LEU A 166 21.09 -1.73 15.36
CA LEU A 166 22.31 -2.18 16.03
C LEU A 166 22.54 -1.51 17.39
N LEU A 167 22.19 -0.23 17.54
CA LEU A 167 22.30 0.49 18.81
C LEU A 167 21.29 0.01 19.87
N GLY A 168 20.19 -0.61 19.44
CA GLY A 168 19.16 -1.16 20.32
C GLY A 168 18.58 -0.11 21.26
N ASP A 169 18.58 -0.40 22.57
CA ASP A 169 17.91 0.44 23.56
C ASP A 169 18.47 1.87 23.66
N LYS A 170 19.75 2.08 23.31
CA LYS A 170 20.36 3.42 23.28
C LYS A 170 19.70 4.34 22.26
N ALA A 171 19.15 3.77 21.18
CA ALA A 171 18.51 4.48 20.09
C ALA A 171 16.97 4.61 20.27
N LYS A 172 16.40 4.11 21.38
CA LYS A 172 14.95 4.05 21.58
C LYS A 172 14.24 5.38 21.40
N HIS A 173 14.78 6.47 21.97
CA HIS A 173 14.19 7.81 21.83
C HIS A 173 14.21 8.31 20.37
N VAL A 174 15.24 7.96 19.60
CA VAL A 174 15.34 8.34 18.18
C VAL A 174 14.34 7.53 17.35
N ASN A 175 14.16 6.24 17.64
CA ASN A 175 13.14 5.42 16.98
C ASN A 175 11.72 5.97 17.20
N VAL A 176 11.40 6.33 18.45
CA VAL A 176 10.09 6.94 18.78
C VAL A 176 9.92 8.28 18.08
N LEU A 177 10.95 9.14 18.06
CA LEU A 177 10.90 10.42 17.36
C LEU A 177 10.61 10.24 15.86
N ILE A 178 11.24 9.26 15.22
CA ILE A 178 11.04 8.97 13.79
C ILE A 178 9.64 8.45 13.51
N ASP A 179 9.11 7.60 14.39
CA ASP A 179 7.75 7.08 14.31
C ASP A 179 6.71 8.21 14.44
N GLU A 180 6.84 9.05 15.46
CA GLU A 180 5.99 10.23 15.65
C GLU A 180 6.07 11.19 14.47
N PHE A 181 7.28 11.42 13.93
CA PHE A 181 7.47 12.24 12.75
C PHE A 181 6.81 11.63 11.50
N ALA A 182 6.88 10.30 11.33
CA ALA A 182 6.16 9.59 10.28
C ALA A 182 4.64 9.85 10.37
N HIS A 183 4.07 9.74 11.56
CA HIS A 183 2.66 10.02 11.81
C HIS A 183 2.28 11.46 11.46
N VAL A 184 3.13 12.44 11.80
CA VAL A 184 2.93 13.84 11.40
C VAL A 184 2.92 13.97 9.87
N CYS A 185 3.88 13.34 9.17
CA CYS A 185 3.92 13.37 7.71
C CYS A 185 2.67 12.71 7.08
N PHE A 186 2.21 11.56 7.60
CA PHE A 186 0.96 10.92 7.16
C PHE A 186 -0.27 11.78 7.45
N ARG A 187 -0.25 12.57 8.54
CA ARG A 187 -1.34 13.51 8.84
C ARG A 187 -1.38 14.67 7.85
N VAL A 188 -0.23 15.22 7.47
CA VAL A 188 -0.13 16.22 6.39
C VAL A 188 -0.66 15.63 5.08
N MET A 189 -0.28 14.38 4.76
CA MET A 189 -0.79 13.68 3.58
C MET A 189 -2.32 13.54 3.63
N SER A 190 -2.89 13.25 4.81
CA SER A 190 -4.35 13.20 4.99
C SER A 190 -5.04 14.54 4.68
N PHE A 191 -4.38 15.68 4.91
CA PHE A 191 -4.89 16.98 4.49
C PHE A 191 -4.84 17.16 2.98
N ILE A 192 -3.74 16.76 2.34
CA ILE A 192 -3.56 16.81 0.88
C ILE A 192 -4.63 15.95 0.18
N ILE A 193 -4.93 14.75 0.70
CA ILE A 193 -5.92 13.84 0.12
C ILE A 193 -7.34 14.45 0.11
N LYS A 194 -7.67 15.37 1.02
CA LYS A 194 -8.95 16.08 0.94
C LYS A 194 -9.10 16.90 -0.35
N LEU A 195 -7.99 17.27 -0.97
CA LEU A 195 -7.93 17.95 -2.27
C LEU A 195 -7.90 16.97 -3.45
N ALA A 196 -7.84 15.65 -3.21
CA ALA A 196 -7.81 14.64 -4.26
C ALA A 196 -8.95 14.75 -5.29
N PRO A 197 -10.20 15.11 -4.94
CA PRO A 197 -11.24 15.32 -5.95
C PRO A 197 -10.85 16.37 -7.01
N LEU A 198 -10.17 17.45 -6.62
CA LEU A 198 -9.70 18.47 -7.56
C LEU A 198 -8.55 17.95 -8.43
N GLY A 199 -7.62 17.21 -7.83
CA GLY A 199 -6.52 16.57 -8.56
C GLY A 199 -7.02 15.56 -9.60
N VAL A 200 -7.97 14.70 -9.22
CA VAL A 200 -8.61 13.72 -10.10
C VAL A 200 -9.38 14.39 -11.22
N LEU A 201 -10.15 15.45 -10.91
CA LEU A 201 -10.86 16.24 -11.92
C LEU A 201 -9.89 16.77 -12.98
N GLY A 202 -8.82 17.44 -12.56
CA GLY A 202 -7.82 18.00 -13.47
C GLY A 202 -7.10 16.93 -14.29
N ALA A 203 -6.68 15.85 -13.64
CA ALA A 203 -5.98 14.74 -14.29
C ALA A 203 -6.85 14.04 -15.35
N ILE A 204 -8.11 13.74 -15.04
CA ILE A 204 -9.03 13.07 -15.97
C ILE A 204 -9.50 13.98 -17.09
N ALA A 205 -9.81 15.24 -16.79
CA ALA A 205 -10.19 16.21 -17.79
C ALA A 205 -9.05 16.39 -18.81
N PHE A 206 -7.81 16.57 -18.33
CA PHE A 206 -6.64 16.66 -19.19
C PHE A 206 -6.41 15.38 -19.99
N THR A 207 -6.43 14.21 -19.34
CA THR A 207 -6.14 12.93 -20.00
C THR A 207 -7.18 12.63 -21.08
N THR A 208 -8.47 12.79 -20.76
CA THR A 208 -9.57 12.55 -21.70
C THR A 208 -9.58 13.61 -22.82
N GLY A 209 -9.28 14.87 -22.50
CA GLY A 209 -9.27 15.96 -23.49
C GLY A 209 -8.04 15.97 -24.42
N LYS A 210 -6.92 15.35 -24.01
CA LYS A 210 -5.70 15.26 -24.83
C LYS A 210 -5.55 13.91 -25.55
N TYR A 211 -5.81 12.81 -24.84
CA TYR A 211 -5.61 11.44 -25.34
C TYR A 211 -6.93 10.75 -25.74
N GLY A 212 -8.07 11.42 -25.54
CA GLY A 212 -9.39 10.94 -25.91
C GLY A 212 -10.01 10.01 -24.88
N VAL A 213 -11.31 9.76 -25.02
CA VAL A 213 -12.09 8.85 -24.16
C VAL A 213 -11.55 7.41 -24.22
N ALA A 214 -10.85 7.05 -25.29
CA ALA A 214 -10.21 5.75 -25.43
C ALA A 214 -9.28 5.43 -24.25
N SER A 215 -8.54 6.41 -23.71
CA SER A 215 -7.61 6.21 -22.58
C SER A 215 -8.29 5.69 -21.31
N LEU A 216 -9.58 5.98 -21.12
CA LEU A 216 -10.37 5.45 -20.00
C LEU A 216 -10.51 3.93 -20.08
N LYS A 217 -10.46 3.34 -21.28
CA LYS A 217 -10.47 1.90 -21.47
C LYS A 217 -9.22 1.27 -20.85
N GLN A 218 -8.04 1.84 -21.06
CA GLN A 218 -6.79 1.35 -20.48
C GLN A 218 -6.75 1.55 -18.95
N LEU A 219 -7.25 2.68 -18.45
CA LEU A 219 -7.40 2.90 -17.00
C LEU A 219 -8.39 1.90 -16.38
N GLY A 220 -9.51 1.62 -17.05
CA GLY A 220 -10.47 0.60 -16.63
C GLY A 220 -9.87 -0.80 -16.65
N LEU A 221 -9.11 -1.13 -17.70
CA LEU A 221 -8.38 -2.39 -17.81
C LEU A 221 -7.35 -2.54 -16.68
N LEU A 222 -6.63 -1.47 -16.32
CA LEU A 222 -5.72 -1.46 -15.19
C LEU A 222 -6.42 -1.85 -13.89
N VAL A 223 -7.59 -1.25 -13.60
CA VAL A 223 -8.39 -1.58 -12.42
C VAL A 223 -8.85 -3.04 -12.45
N ILE A 224 -9.37 -3.51 -13.58
CA ILE A 224 -9.84 -4.89 -13.73
C ILE A 224 -8.70 -5.89 -13.52
N VAL A 225 -7.56 -5.67 -14.16
CA VAL A 225 -6.38 -6.53 -14.02
C VAL A 225 -5.90 -6.51 -12.57
N PHE A 226 -5.88 -5.35 -11.90
CA PHE A 226 -5.50 -5.28 -10.49
C PHE A 226 -6.45 -6.09 -9.59
N TYR A 227 -7.77 -5.96 -9.77
CA TYR A 227 -8.74 -6.77 -9.03
C TYR A 227 -8.59 -8.27 -9.31
N ALA A 228 -8.32 -8.64 -10.57
CA ALA A 228 -8.03 -10.02 -10.95
C ALA A 228 -6.74 -10.53 -10.30
N SER A 229 -5.68 -9.71 -10.24
CA SER A 229 -4.42 -10.03 -9.56
C SER A 229 -4.64 -10.26 -8.06
N CYS A 230 -5.38 -9.38 -7.40
CA CYS A 230 -5.75 -9.53 -5.99
C CYS A 230 -6.56 -10.81 -5.76
N ALA A 231 -7.57 -11.06 -6.59
CA ALA A 231 -8.38 -12.27 -6.48
C ALA A 231 -7.56 -13.54 -6.72
N ALA A 232 -6.65 -13.53 -7.71
CA ALA A 232 -5.74 -14.64 -7.99
C ALA A 232 -4.76 -14.86 -6.82
N PHE A 233 -4.21 -13.79 -6.26
CA PHE A 233 -3.34 -13.88 -5.09
C PHE A 233 -4.05 -14.50 -3.88
N VAL A 234 -5.28 -14.05 -3.58
CA VAL A 234 -6.08 -14.57 -2.48
C VAL A 234 -6.49 -16.04 -2.73
N ALA A 235 -6.94 -16.38 -3.93
CA ALA A 235 -7.43 -17.73 -4.23
C ALA A 235 -6.31 -18.76 -4.39
N ILE A 236 -5.19 -18.38 -5.03
CA ILE A 236 -4.10 -19.29 -5.36
C ILE A 236 -3.06 -19.27 -4.25
N VAL A 237 -2.48 -18.11 -3.93
CA VAL A 237 -1.35 -18.04 -2.98
C VAL A 237 -1.85 -18.21 -1.56
N LEU A 238 -2.73 -17.32 -1.08
CA LEU A 238 -3.28 -17.43 0.27
C LEU A 238 -4.11 -18.71 0.43
N GLY A 239 -4.82 -19.14 -0.62
CA GLY A 239 -5.55 -20.40 -0.65
C GLY A 239 -4.66 -21.63 -0.50
N ALA A 240 -3.54 -21.71 -1.22
CA ALA A 240 -2.58 -22.80 -1.10
C ALA A 240 -1.95 -22.83 0.30
N VAL A 241 -1.50 -21.68 0.80
CA VAL A 241 -0.88 -21.56 2.11
C VAL A 241 -1.85 -21.95 3.23
N MET A 242 -3.10 -21.46 3.19
CA MET A 242 -4.16 -21.87 4.13
C MET A 242 -4.46 -23.37 4.07
N ARG A 243 -4.46 -23.96 2.87
CA ARG A 243 -4.72 -25.39 2.69
C ARG A 243 -3.60 -26.24 3.27
N LEU A 244 -2.35 -25.80 3.15
CA LEU A 244 -1.19 -26.44 3.80
C LEU A 244 -1.30 -26.40 5.33
N ALA A 245 -1.94 -25.37 5.89
CA ALA A 245 -2.24 -25.29 7.32
C ALA A 245 -3.48 -26.09 7.76
N GLY A 246 -4.23 -26.68 6.82
CA GLY A 246 -5.43 -27.47 7.09
C GLY A 246 -6.74 -26.67 7.09
N PHE A 247 -6.72 -25.41 6.64
CA PHE A 247 -7.89 -24.52 6.62
C PHE A 247 -8.24 -24.06 5.20
N SER A 248 -9.38 -23.37 5.06
CA SER A 248 -9.83 -22.81 3.78
C SER A 248 -9.88 -21.29 3.84
N VAL A 249 -9.21 -20.63 2.89
CA VAL A 249 -9.25 -19.16 2.75
C VAL A 249 -10.67 -18.66 2.48
N PHE A 250 -11.49 -19.41 1.75
CA PHE A 250 -12.88 -19.03 1.46
C PHE A 250 -13.77 -19.07 2.71
N LYS A 251 -13.50 -20.00 3.63
CA LYS A 251 -14.18 -20.04 4.93
C LYS A 251 -13.75 -18.86 5.80
N LEU A 252 -12.48 -18.49 5.76
CA LEU A 252 -11.96 -17.30 6.46
C LEU A 252 -12.59 -16.01 5.92
N ILE A 253 -12.70 -15.87 4.59
CA ILE A 253 -13.39 -14.73 3.95
C ILE A 253 -14.85 -14.64 4.42
N ARG A 254 -15.55 -15.78 4.52
CA ARG A 254 -16.92 -15.82 5.03
C ARG A 254 -17.01 -15.40 6.49
N TYR A 255 -16.06 -15.84 7.32
CA TYR A 255 -15.98 -15.49 8.74
C TYR A 255 -15.73 -13.99 8.97
N LEU A 256 -14.89 -13.37 8.13
CA LEU A 256 -14.53 -11.95 8.18
C LEU A 256 -15.43 -11.05 7.31
N ARG A 257 -16.60 -11.52 6.87
CA ARG A 257 -17.44 -10.78 5.91
C ARG A 257 -17.82 -9.38 6.37
N GLU A 258 -18.06 -9.20 7.67
CA GLU A 258 -18.49 -7.93 8.27
C GLU A 258 -17.34 -6.91 8.20
N GLU A 259 -16.14 -7.34 8.58
CA GLU A 259 -14.93 -6.52 8.53
C GLU A 259 -14.54 -6.20 7.09
N LEU A 260 -14.63 -7.18 6.18
CA LEU A 260 -14.37 -6.96 4.76
C LEU A 260 -15.37 -5.99 4.15
N LEU A 261 -16.65 -6.02 4.56
CA LEU A 261 -17.65 -5.03 4.12
C LEU A 261 -17.34 -3.62 4.65
N ILE A 262 -16.86 -3.51 5.90
CA ILE A 262 -16.42 -2.23 6.45
C ILE A 262 -15.21 -1.70 5.66
N VAL A 263 -14.18 -2.54 5.43
CA VAL A 263 -12.99 -2.17 4.65
C VAL A 263 -13.35 -1.81 3.22
N LEU A 264 -14.31 -2.49 2.61
CA LEU A 264 -14.81 -2.14 1.28
C LEU A 264 -15.42 -0.72 1.25
N GLY A 265 -16.10 -0.31 2.33
CA GLY A 265 -16.68 1.03 2.46
C GLY A 265 -15.68 2.11 2.86
N THR A 266 -14.66 1.78 3.66
CA THR A 266 -13.69 2.76 4.20
C THR A 266 -12.39 2.83 3.40
N ALA A 267 -12.10 1.82 2.56
CA ALA A 267 -10.82 1.60 1.88
C ALA A 267 -9.61 1.58 2.84
N SER A 268 -9.84 1.26 4.12
CA SER A 268 -8.81 1.23 5.16
C SER A 268 -9.00 0.01 6.05
N SER A 269 -7.96 -0.82 6.14
CA SER A 269 -7.91 -1.99 7.01
C SER A 269 -7.78 -1.63 8.50
N ASP A 270 -7.33 -0.42 8.82
CA ASP A 270 -7.11 0.03 10.21
C ASP A 270 -8.44 0.16 10.97
N ALA A 271 -9.53 0.47 10.25
CA ALA A 271 -10.87 0.65 10.81
C ALA A 271 -11.43 -0.60 11.51
N VAL A 272 -10.93 -1.79 11.16
CA VAL A 272 -11.41 -3.09 11.67
C VAL A 272 -10.36 -3.84 12.48
N LEU A 273 -9.17 -3.26 12.67
CA LEU A 273 -8.04 -3.92 13.32
C LEU A 273 -8.41 -4.54 14.69
N PRO A 274 -9.04 -3.81 15.64
CA PRO A 274 -9.42 -4.40 16.93
C PRO A 274 -10.49 -5.49 16.83
N GLN A 275 -11.35 -5.43 15.81
CA GLN A 275 -12.40 -6.45 15.59
C GLN A 275 -11.78 -7.73 15.05
N VAL A 276 -10.84 -7.61 14.10
CA VAL A 276 -10.13 -8.74 13.51
C VAL A 276 -9.24 -9.44 14.53
N MET A 277 -8.52 -8.70 15.38
CA MET A 277 -7.71 -9.30 16.44
C MET A 277 -8.58 -10.17 17.38
N ARG A 278 -9.69 -9.63 17.88
CA ARG A 278 -10.65 -10.38 18.71
C ARG A 278 -11.25 -11.59 17.99
N LYS A 279 -11.58 -11.46 16.69
CA LYS A 279 -12.09 -12.59 15.90
C LYS A 279 -11.05 -13.68 15.68
N LEU A 280 -9.76 -13.34 15.55
CA LEU A 280 -8.68 -14.32 15.42
C LEU A 280 -8.36 -15.00 16.76
N GLU A 281 -8.45 -14.28 17.87
CA GLU A 281 -8.41 -14.88 19.21
C GLU A 281 -9.57 -15.85 19.42
N TRP A 282 -10.79 -15.44 19.04
CA TRP A 282 -11.98 -16.30 19.09
C TRP A 282 -11.89 -17.52 18.19
N LEU A 283 -11.20 -17.40 17.05
CA LEU A 283 -10.90 -18.51 16.14
C LEU A 283 -10.05 -19.59 16.85
N GLY A 284 -9.33 -19.24 17.90
CA GLY A 284 -8.50 -20.13 18.70
C GLY A 284 -7.01 -19.86 18.58
N VAL A 285 -6.60 -18.74 18.00
CA VAL A 285 -5.20 -18.29 18.01
C VAL A 285 -4.88 -17.63 19.34
N LYS A 286 -3.69 -17.90 19.92
CA LYS A 286 -3.27 -17.22 21.15
C LYS A 286 -3.12 -15.70 20.96
N ASP A 287 -3.52 -14.96 21.98
CA ASP A 287 -3.38 -13.51 22.13
C ASP A 287 -1.97 -13.01 21.82
N SER A 288 -0.94 -13.69 22.30
CA SER A 288 0.47 -13.36 22.06
C SER A 288 0.84 -13.38 20.57
N THR A 289 0.33 -14.35 19.80
CA THR A 289 0.58 -14.44 18.36
C THR A 289 -0.25 -13.41 17.59
N VAL A 290 -1.52 -13.18 17.97
CA VAL A 290 -2.37 -12.16 17.35
C VAL A 290 -1.78 -10.76 17.58
N GLY A 291 -1.45 -10.44 18.84
CA GLY A 291 -0.89 -9.16 19.27
C GLY A 291 0.46 -8.83 18.65
N LEU A 292 1.24 -9.84 18.24
CA LEU A 292 2.50 -9.64 17.53
C LEU A 292 2.33 -9.58 16.01
N VAL A 293 1.68 -10.59 15.42
CA VAL A 293 1.71 -10.81 13.97
C VAL A 293 0.76 -9.86 13.24
N ILE A 294 -0.44 -9.59 13.77
CA ILE A 294 -1.40 -8.70 13.08
C ILE A 294 -0.87 -7.26 13.00
N PRO A 295 -0.47 -6.60 14.12
CA PRO A 295 0.04 -5.23 14.04
C PRO A 295 1.29 -5.11 13.17
N THR A 296 2.17 -6.11 13.21
CA THR A 296 3.37 -6.11 12.35
C THR A 296 2.98 -6.28 10.87
N GLY A 297 2.05 -7.18 10.55
CA GLY A 297 1.62 -7.42 9.17
C GLY A 297 1.04 -6.17 8.52
N TYR A 298 0.38 -5.32 9.30
CA TYR A 298 -0.14 -4.02 8.82
C TYR A 298 0.93 -3.04 8.34
N SER A 299 2.20 -3.28 8.69
CA SER A 299 3.35 -2.47 8.24
C SER A 299 4.30 -3.22 7.31
N PHE A 300 4.36 -4.56 7.39
CA PHE A 300 5.36 -5.38 6.68
C PHE A 300 4.79 -6.33 5.63
N ASN A 301 3.48 -6.59 5.65
CA ASN A 301 2.81 -7.56 4.79
C ASN A 301 1.65 -6.92 4.03
N LEU A 302 2.01 -5.95 3.19
CA LEU A 302 1.07 -5.24 2.35
C LEU A 302 1.00 -5.87 0.95
N ASP A 303 0.56 -7.12 0.87
CA ASP A 303 0.56 -7.92 -0.36
C ASP A 303 -0.17 -7.24 -1.54
N GLY A 304 -1.37 -6.72 -1.30
CA GLY A 304 -2.13 -5.99 -2.31
C GLY A 304 -1.44 -4.70 -2.75
N PHE A 305 -0.66 -4.08 -1.85
CA PHE A 305 0.15 -2.93 -2.19
C PHE A 305 1.36 -3.31 -3.05
N SER A 306 2.02 -4.43 -2.76
CA SER A 306 3.11 -4.97 -3.57
C SER A 306 2.64 -5.33 -5.00
N ILE A 307 1.48 -5.98 -5.15
CA ILE A 307 0.88 -6.22 -6.48
C ILE A 307 0.67 -4.90 -7.22
N TYR A 308 0.17 -3.87 -6.53
CA TYR A 308 -0.11 -2.58 -7.12
C TYR A 308 1.16 -1.90 -7.63
N LEU A 309 2.24 -1.87 -6.83
CA LEU A 309 3.48 -1.19 -7.19
C LEU A 309 4.04 -1.66 -8.52
N THR A 310 4.20 -2.98 -8.68
CA THR A 310 4.76 -3.56 -9.91
C THR A 310 3.83 -3.35 -11.11
N LEU A 311 2.53 -3.56 -10.90
CA LEU A 311 1.53 -3.43 -11.96
C LEU A 311 1.39 -1.97 -12.44
N ALA A 312 1.40 -1.01 -11.51
CA ALA A 312 1.37 0.42 -11.79
C ALA A 312 2.64 0.89 -12.52
N VAL A 313 3.82 0.45 -12.07
CA VAL A 313 5.09 0.77 -12.72
C VAL A 313 5.11 0.27 -14.17
N LEU A 314 4.73 -0.98 -14.42
CA LEU A 314 4.69 -1.51 -15.77
C LEU A 314 3.61 -0.85 -16.63
N PHE A 315 2.45 -0.52 -16.04
CA PHE A 315 1.42 0.24 -16.74
C PHE A 315 1.95 1.59 -17.21
N ILE A 316 2.65 2.34 -16.35
CA ILE A 316 3.23 3.64 -16.72
C ILE A 316 4.27 3.45 -17.82
N ALA A 317 5.16 2.47 -17.70
CA ALA A 317 6.15 2.19 -18.73
C ALA A 317 5.51 1.90 -20.10
N GLN A 318 4.47 1.06 -20.11
CA GLN A 318 3.72 0.72 -21.33
C GLN A 318 2.95 1.92 -21.88
N ALA A 319 2.34 2.72 -20.99
CA ALA A 319 1.59 3.92 -21.32
C ALA A 319 2.45 4.97 -22.04
N THR A 320 3.70 5.12 -21.59
CA THR A 320 4.65 6.12 -22.08
C THR A 320 5.60 5.58 -23.14
N ASN A 321 5.42 4.33 -23.57
CA ASN A 321 6.33 3.61 -24.48
C ASN A 321 7.79 3.61 -24.00
N THR A 322 8.01 3.62 -22.69
CA THR A 322 9.34 3.55 -22.10
C THR A 322 9.80 2.09 -22.11
N PRO A 323 10.90 1.76 -22.80
CA PRO A 323 11.46 0.42 -22.74
C PRO A 323 12.08 0.19 -21.36
N LEU A 324 11.59 -0.81 -20.63
CA LEU A 324 12.21 -1.28 -19.39
C LEU A 324 13.16 -2.41 -19.71
N SER A 325 14.42 -2.26 -19.31
CA SER A 325 15.39 -3.35 -19.35
C SER A 325 15.15 -4.34 -18.22
N THR A 326 15.74 -5.53 -18.31
CA THR A 326 15.70 -6.52 -17.21
C THR A 326 16.34 -5.97 -15.93
N HIS A 327 17.38 -5.13 -16.05
CA HIS A 327 17.98 -4.45 -14.91
C HIS A 327 16.98 -3.51 -14.23
N ASP A 328 16.25 -2.71 -14.99
CA ASP A 328 15.24 -1.80 -14.44
C ASP A 328 14.16 -2.57 -13.69
N LEU A 329 13.71 -3.72 -14.21
CA LEU A 329 12.74 -4.58 -13.53
C LEU A 329 13.26 -5.12 -12.19
N ILE A 330 14.54 -5.48 -12.10
CA ILE A 330 15.14 -5.91 -10.83
C ILE A 330 15.17 -4.74 -9.83
N VAL A 331 15.57 -3.54 -10.28
CA VAL A 331 15.55 -2.33 -9.44
C VAL A 331 14.13 -2.02 -8.97
N VAL A 332 13.13 -2.12 -9.87
CA VAL A 332 11.70 -1.96 -9.52
C VAL A 332 11.31 -2.89 -8.40
N LEU A 333 11.64 -4.19 -8.51
CA LEU A 333 11.30 -5.18 -7.50
C LEU A 333 12.00 -4.90 -6.17
N LEU A 334 13.29 -4.59 -6.18
CA LEU A 334 14.05 -4.31 -4.95
C LEU A 334 13.57 -3.04 -4.24
N VAL A 335 13.38 -1.96 -4.99
CA VAL A 335 12.86 -0.70 -4.42
C VAL A 335 11.44 -0.90 -3.94
N SER A 336 10.57 -1.57 -4.71
CA SER A 336 9.19 -1.86 -4.30
C SER A 336 9.15 -2.72 -3.04
N LEU A 337 10.02 -3.72 -2.94
CA LEU A 337 10.11 -4.59 -1.77
C LEU A 337 10.47 -3.77 -0.54
N LEU A 338 11.54 -2.96 -0.61
CA LEU A 338 12.00 -2.17 0.53
C LEU A 338 10.99 -1.08 0.92
N THR A 339 10.47 -0.35 -0.06
CA THR A 339 9.52 0.76 0.18
C THR A 339 8.12 0.30 0.56
N SER A 340 7.77 -0.97 0.30
CA SER A 340 6.54 -1.56 0.81
C SER A 340 6.56 -1.84 2.31
N LYS A 341 7.75 -1.90 2.94
CA LYS A 341 7.90 -2.14 4.38
C LYS A 341 7.87 -0.82 5.14
N GLY A 342 7.20 -0.83 6.30
CA GLY A 342 7.01 0.35 7.14
C GLY A 342 5.92 1.29 6.62
N ALA A 343 5.28 0.96 5.49
CA ALA A 343 4.15 1.71 4.99
C ALA A 343 2.92 1.43 5.87
N HIS A 344 2.10 2.45 6.11
CA HIS A 344 0.86 2.28 6.86
C HIS A 344 -0.35 2.18 5.91
N GLY A 345 -1.37 1.42 6.33
CA GLY A 345 -2.65 1.23 5.63
C GLY A 345 -3.56 2.46 5.52
N ILE A 346 -2.98 3.66 5.50
CA ILE A 346 -3.69 4.93 5.40
C ILE A 346 -3.99 5.22 3.91
N PRO A 347 -5.20 5.68 3.56
CA PRO A 347 -5.51 6.12 2.20
C PRO A 347 -4.45 7.08 1.65
N GLY A 348 -4.13 6.96 0.36
CA GLY A 348 -3.15 7.79 -0.35
C GLY A 348 -1.66 7.55 -0.03
N SER A 349 -1.30 6.73 0.96
CA SER A 349 0.10 6.31 1.18
C SER A 349 0.66 5.58 -0.05
N ALA A 350 -0.20 4.85 -0.76
CA ALA A 350 0.18 4.08 -1.93
C ALA A 350 0.72 4.93 -3.09
N ILE A 351 0.14 6.11 -3.35
CA ILE A 351 0.61 7.02 -4.41
C ILE A 351 1.99 7.58 -4.06
N VAL A 352 2.19 7.94 -2.80
CA VAL A 352 3.47 8.50 -2.29
C VAL A 352 4.60 7.48 -2.49
N ILE A 353 4.34 6.22 -2.14
CA ILE A 353 5.34 5.17 -2.25
C ILE A 353 5.53 4.71 -3.70
N LEU A 354 4.45 4.68 -4.50
CA LEU A 354 4.57 4.45 -5.94
C LEU A 354 5.42 5.53 -6.60
N ALA A 355 5.23 6.79 -6.22
CA ALA A 355 6.04 7.90 -6.68
C ALA A 355 7.50 7.78 -6.26
N ALA A 356 7.74 7.31 -5.03
CA ALA A 356 9.07 6.99 -4.55
C ALA A 356 9.73 5.92 -5.43
N THR A 357 8.99 4.85 -5.72
CA THR A 357 9.43 3.74 -6.57
C THR A 357 9.75 4.23 -7.99
N LEU A 358 8.89 5.05 -8.59
CA LEU A 358 9.12 5.61 -9.92
C LEU A 358 10.34 6.54 -9.96
N SER A 359 10.51 7.39 -8.95
CA SER A 359 11.64 8.34 -8.93
C SER A 359 12.98 7.65 -8.73
N ALA A 360 12.99 6.47 -8.12
CA ALA A 360 14.20 5.66 -8.00
C ALA A 360 14.63 5.04 -9.33
N ILE A 361 13.78 5.04 -10.35
CA ILE A 361 14.02 4.44 -11.66
C ILE A 361 14.21 5.56 -12.69
N PRO A 362 15.45 5.82 -13.14
CA PRO A 362 15.71 6.98 -14.01
C PRO A 362 14.99 6.92 -15.35
N ALA A 363 14.67 5.71 -15.83
CA ALA A 363 13.93 5.50 -17.07
C ALA A 363 12.45 5.90 -16.95
N LEU A 364 11.88 5.98 -15.75
CA LEU A 364 10.46 6.22 -15.57
C LEU A 364 10.15 7.66 -15.15
N PRO A 365 9.29 8.35 -15.90
CA PRO A 365 8.86 9.69 -15.53
C PRO A 365 7.90 9.63 -14.35
N VAL A 366 8.24 10.31 -13.27
CA VAL A 366 7.36 10.51 -12.10
C VAL A 366 6.01 11.13 -12.51
N LEU A 367 6.00 11.90 -13.60
CA LEU A 367 4.78 12.48 -14.16
C LEU A 367 3.73 11.44 -14.56
N GLY A 368 4.13 10.19 -14.86
CA GLY A 368 3.23 9.09 -15.16
C GLY A 368 2.25 8.75 -14.02
N LEU A 369 2.54 9.18 -12.79
CA LEU A 369 1.62 9.06 -11.65
C LEU A 369 0.27 9.75 -11.88
N VAL A 370 0.25 10.83 -12.66
CA VAL A 370 -0.97 11.58 -12.98
C VAL A 370 -1.99 10.68 -13.69
N LEU A 371 -1.52 9.68 -14.44
CA LEU A 371 -2.37 8.72 -15.15
C LEU A 371 -3.06 7.73 -14.22
N ILE A 372 -2.42 7.40 -13.10
CA ILE A 372 -2.92 6.41 -12.13
C ILE A 372 -3.75 7.07 -11.04
N LEU A 373 -3.46 8.34 -10.72
CA LEU A 373 -4.18 9.12 -9.71
C LEU A 373 -5.72 8.95 -9.74
N PRO A 374 -6.39 8.95 -10.91
CA PRO A 374 -7.85 8.83 -10.95
C PRO A 374 -8.39 7.47 -10.52
N VAL A 375 -7.60 6.42 -10.74
CA VAL A 375 -8.00 5.03 -10.47
C VAL A 375 -7.44 4.51 -9.14
N ASP A 376 -6.50 5.23 -8.52
CA ASP A 376 -5.87 4.85 -7.25
C ASP A 376 -6.90 4.58 -6.14
N TRP A 377 -8.00 5.32 -6.10
CA TRP A 377 -9.05 5.09 -5.11
C TRP A 377 -9.73 3.73 -5.28
N PHE A 378 -10.07 3.35 -6.52
CA PHE A 378 -10.71 2.06 -6.82
C PHE A 378 -9.74 0.91 -6.52
N VAL A 379 -8.49 1.06 -6.94
CA VAL A 379 -7.40 0.15 -6.61
C VAL A 379 -7.20 0.05 -5.10
N GLY A 380 -7.36 1.15 -4.37
CA GLY A 380 -7.19 1.22 -2.93
C GLY A 380 -8.13 0.31 -2.14
N ILE A 381 -9.35 0.09 -2.64
CA ILE A 381 -10.32 -0.82 -2.02
C ILE A 381 -9.81 -2.26 -2.08
N ALA A 382 -9.47 -2.76 -3.27
CA ALA A 382 -8.95 -4.13 -3.45
C ALA A 382 -7.62 -4.34 -2.71
N ARG A 383 -6.77 -3.31 -2.67
CA ARG A 383 -5.52 -3.32 -1.89
C ARG A 383 -5.79 -3.52 -0.40
N ALA A 384 -6.67 -2.71 0.20
CA ALA A 384 -6.97 -2.79 1.63
C ALA A 384 -7.56 -4.16 2.02
N LEU A 385 -8.45 -4.72 1.19
CA LEU A 385 -9.03 -6.05 1.39
C LEU A 385 -7.98 -7.15 1.31
N THR A 386 -7.11 -7.09 0.31
CA THR A 386 -6.06 -8.10 0.10
C THR A 386 -5.05 -8.07 1.25
N ASN A 387 -4.63 -6.88 1.69
CA ASN A 387 -3.73 -6.73 2.84
C ASN A 387 -4.36 -7.28 4.12
N LEU A 388 -5.63 -6.98 4.37
CA LEU A 388 -6.33 -7.50 5.55
C LEU A 388 -6.35 -9.03 5.56
N LEU A 389 -6.72 -9.64 4.43
CA LEU A 389 -6.74 -11.09 4.28
C LEU A 389 -5.35 -11.71 4.41
N GLY A 390 -4.34 -11.10 3.79
CA GLY A 390 -2.94 -11.52 3.89
C GLY A 390 -2.47 -11.55 5.34
N ASN A 391 -2.78 -10.50 6.11
CA ASN A 391 -2.43 -10.40 7.53
C ASN A 391 -3.16 -11.45 8.38
N CYS A 392 -4.46 -11.66 8.16
CA CYS A 392 -5.21 -12.70 8.87
C CYS A 392 -4.65 -14.10 8.59
N VAL A 393 -4.34 -14.40 7.33
CA VAL A 393 -3.73 -15.67 6.93
C VAL A 393 -2.35 -15.81 7.57
N ALA A 394 -1.51 -14.77 7.51
CA ALA A 394 -0.19 -14.78 8.13
C ALA A 394 -0.25 -15.18 9.61
N THR A 395 -1.17 -14.58 10.38
CA THR A 395 -1.37 -14.89 11.80
C THR A 395 -1.78 -16.34 12.02
N ILE A 396 -2.68 -16.88 11.20
CA ILE A 396 -3.08 -18.29 11.30
C ILE A 396 -1.91 -19.23 10.99
N ILE A 397 -1.13 -18.94 9.95
CA ILE A 397 0.00 -19.79 9.55
C ILE A 397 1.12 -19.77 10.58
N VAL A 398 1.49 -18.59 11.06
CA VAL A 398 2.50 -18.45 12.12
C VAL A 398 2.02 -19.18 13.38
N ALA A 399 0.75 -19.05 13.75
CA ALA A 399 0.17 -19.79 14.88
C ALA A 399 0.21 -21.31 14.67
N VAL A 400 -0.07 -21.81 13.46
CA VAL A 400 0.03 -23.24 13.14
C VAL A 400 1.48 -23.73 13.27
N TRP A 401 2.46 -22.94 12.83
CA TRP A 401 3.89 -23.27 12.93
C TRP A 401 4.44 -23.19 14.35
N GLU A 402 3.81 -22.44 15.24
CA GLU A 402 4.17 -22.30 16.64
C GLU A 402 3.35 -23.19 17.58
N HIS A 403 2.36 -23.92 17.05
CA HIS A 403 1.37 -24.67 17.83
C HIS A 403 0.54 -23.77 18.77
N ASP A 404 0.34 -22.52 18.39
CA ASP A 404 -0.41 -21.49 19.12
C ASP A 404 -1.84 -21.33 18.60
N ILE A 405 -2.42 -22.41 18.06
CA ILE A 405 -3.78 -22.44 17.55
C ILE A 405 -4.51 -23.72 17.95
N ASP A 406 -5.71 -23.58 18.51
CA ASP A 406 -6.66 -24.69 18.67
C ASP A 406 -7.30 -25.01 17.32
N LYS A 407 -6.73 -26.01 16.62
CA LYS A 407 -7.20 -26.42 15.29
C LYS A 407 -8.63 -26.95 15.29
N ALA A 408 -9.08 -27.59 16.37
CA ALA A 408 -10.42 -28.14 16.46
C ALA A 408 -11.44 -27.00 16.56
N ARG A 409 -11.20 -26.03 17.44
CA ARG A 409 -12.00 -24.81 17.54
C ARG A 409 -11.99 -24.02 16.23
N ALA A 410 -10.82 -23.78 15.65
CA ALA A 410 -10.68 -23.04 14.39
C ALA A 410 -11.49 -23.68 13.25
N THR A 411 -11.48 -25.01 13.15
CA THR A 411 -12.26 -25.74 12.15
C THR A 411 -13.76 -25.54 12.36
N ARG A 412 -14.24 -25.66 13.61
CA ARG A 412 -15.65 -25.48 13.97
C ARG A 412 -16.13 -24.05 13.71
N VAL A 413 -15.33 -23.05 14.08
CA VAL A 413 -15.63 -21.63 13.83
C VAL A 413 -15.69 -21.35 12.31
N LEU A 414 -14.72 -21.84 11.53
CA LEU A 414 -14.71 -21.67 10.07
C LEU A 414 -15.83 -22.43 9.36
N ASN A 415 -16.39 -23.47 9.98
CA ASN A 415 -17.56 -24.20 9.50
C ASN A 415 -18.90 -23.54 9.88
N ASP A 416 -18.88 -22.40 10.58
CA ASP A 416 -20.08 -21.74 11.16
C ASP A 416 -20.80 -22.59 12.24
N GLU A 417 -20.10 -23.58 12.83
CA GLU A 417 -20.62 -24.40 13.94
C GLU A 417 -20.49 -23.67 15.29
N LEU A 418 -19.54 -22.73 15.39
CA LEU A 418 -19.31 -21.86 16.54
C LEU A 418 -19.26 -20.41 16.08
N ARG A 419 -20.35 -19.67 16.29
CA ARG A 419 -20.43 -18.26 15.88
C ARG A 419 -19.66 -17.36 16.83
N TYR A 420 -19.04 -16.33 16.27
CA TYR A 420 -18.48 -15.24 17.05
C TYR A 420 -19.61 -14.49 17.74
N VAL A 421 -19.55 -14.41 19.06
CA VAL A 421 -20.39 -13.52 19.86
C VAL A 421 -19.50 -12.35 20.24
N PRO A 422 -19.77 -11.12 19.75
CA PRO A 422 -19.06 -9.95 20.25
C PRO A 422 -19.29 -9.91 21.75
N SER A 423 -18.23 -10.00 22.55
CA SER A 423 -18.33 -9.66 23.97
C SER A 423 -18.90 -8.24 24.00
N GLY A 424 -20.14 -8.11 24.50
CA GLY A 424 -20.74 -6.81 24.74
C GLY A 424 -19.78 -6.02 25.63
N ASP A 425 -19.74 -4.70 25.45
CA ASP A 425 -19.12 -3.81 26.42
C ASP A 425 -19.57 -4.27 27.81
N GLU A 426 -18.63 -4.75 28.63
CA GLU A 426 -18.90 -5.06 30.03
C GLU A 426 -19.40 -3.77 30.66
N GLN A 427 -20.72 -3.64 30.77
CA GLN A 427 -21.33 -2.70 31.69
C GLN A 427 -20.83 -3.09 33.08
N PRO A 428 -20.16 -2.17 33.80
CA PRO A 428 -19.66 -2.47 35.14
C PRO A 428 -20.85 -2.86 36.01
N ASP A 429 -20.72 -3.99 36.70
CA ASP A 429 -21.70 -4.60 37.60
C ASP A 429 -22.66 -3.58 38.23
N GLY A 430 -23.93 -3.66 37.82
CA GLY A 430 -25.02 -3.06 38.58
C GLY A 430 -25.10 -3.73 39.95
N PRO A 431 -25.30 -2.97 41.04
CA PRO A 431 -25.18 -3.51 42.39
C PRO A 431 -26.17 -4.65 42.64
N ILE A 432 -25.62 -5.77 43.12
CA ILE A 432 -26.34 -6.96 43.57
C ILE A 432 -27.41 -6.54 44.58
N ALA A 433 -28.68 -6.77 44.25
CA ALA A 433 -29.79 -6.60 45.16
C ALA A 433 -29.59 -7.52 46.37
N GLN A 434 -29.35 -6.93 47.54
CA GLN A 434 -29.34 -7.64 48.81
C GLN A 434 -30.74 -8.20 49.09
N GLY A 435 -30.82 -9.52 49.15
CA GLY A 435 -32.02 -10.24 49.54
C GLY A 435 -32.38 -9.95 51.00
N ASN A 436 -33.68 -9.71 51.22
CA ASN A 436 -34.33 -9.61 52.52
C ASN A 436 -33.97 -10.81 53.42
N ALA A 437 -33.41 -10.52 54.60
CA ALA A 437 -33.46 -11.43 55.73
C ALA A 437 -34.70 -11.11 56.59
N PRO A 438 -35.50 -12.11 57.01
CA PRO A 438 -36.61 -11.89 57.91
C PRO A 438 -36.11 -11.66 59.35
N ALA A 439 -36.75 -10.74 60.04
CA ALA A 439 -36.54 -10.47 61.46
C ALA A 439 -36.92 -11.68 62.32
N LEU A 440 -36.02 -12.05 63.25
CA LEU A 440 -36.31 -12.59 64.57
C LEU A 440 -35.11 -12.35 65.50
#